data_AF-A0A847BQX1-F1
#
_entry.id   AF-A0A847BQX1-F1
#
_cell.length_a   1.000
_cell.length_b   1.000
_cell.length_c   1.000
_cell.angle_alpha   90.00
_cell.angle_beta   90.00
_cell.angle_gamma   90.00
#
_symmetry.space_group_name_H-M   'P 1'
#
loop_
_entity.id
_entity.type
_entity.pdbx_description
1 polymer ?
#
loop_
_entity_poly.entity_id
_entity_poly.type
_entity_poly.pdbx_seq_one_letter_code
_entity_poly.pdbx_strand_id
1 'polypeptide(L)'
;LLNKSVTTGYDNDGNLIKKTYPLHDEGTLSLIFMQAYNAFLLVDKEMEDSTFIQLFVLENYNENYFIPISLTPWAKIYKVKKQERE
;
A
#
# COMPACT_ATOMS: atom_id res chain seq x y z
N LEU A 1 -9.99 17.85 -6.62
CA LEU A 1 -9.93 16.50 -7.25
C LEU A 1 -9.03 15.57 -6.45
N LEU A 2 -7.74 15.88 -6.30
CA LEU A 2 -6.83 15.04 -5.51
C LEU A 2 -7.05 15.24 -4.01
N ASN A 3 -7.14 14.13 -3.28
CA ASN A 3 -7.24 14.08 -1.82
C ASN A 3 -5.85 14.17 -1.17
N LYS A 4 -4.95 13.29 -1.63
CA LYS A 4 -3.59 13.16 -1.13
C LYS A 4 -2.66 12.62 -2.20
N SER A 5 -1.37 12.80 -1.98
CA SER A 5 -0.35 12.06 -2.71
C SER A 5 0.43 11.15 -1.78
N VAL A 6 0.80 9.97 -2.28
CA VAL A 6 1.63 9.01 -1.57
C VAL A 6 2.83 8.69 -2.45
N THR A 7 4.03 8.73 -1.90
CA THR A 7 5.23 8.22 -2.56
C THR A 7 5.70 6.98 -1.82
N THR A 8 5.92 5.89 -2.57
CA THR A 8 6.49 4.66 -2.05
C THR A 8 7.86 4.41 -2.66
N GLY A 9 8.79 3.96 -1.83
CA GLY A 9 10.17 3.65 -2.19
C GLY A 9 10.73 2.58 -1.27
N TYR A 10 12.02 2.28 -1.38
CA TYR A 10 12.69 1.30 -0.53
C TYR A 10 13.96 1.89 0.06
N ASP A 11 14.26 1.56 1.31
CA ASP A 11 15.55 1.88 1.92
C ASP A 11 16.65 0.91 1.44
N ASN A 12 17.88 1.11 1.95
CA ASN A 12 19.02 0.26 1.61
C ASN A 12 18.88 -1.18 2.11
N ASP A 13 18.01 -1.41 3.10
CA ASP A 13 17.74 -2.73 3.68
C ASP A 13 16.56 -3.44 2.96
N GLY A 14 15.95 -2.76 1.98
CA GLY A 14 14.83 -3.29 1.20
C GLY A 14 13.47 -3.16 1.89
N ASN A 15 13.33 -2.35 2.94
CA ASN A 15 12.04 -2.06 3.57
C ASN A 15 11.31 -0.95 2.83
N LEU A 16 9.97 -1.05 2.75
CA LEU A 16 9.15 -0.03 2.11
C LEU A 16 9.16 1.28 2.93
N ILE A 17 9.55 2.37 2.29
CA ILE A 17 9.35 3.73 2.80
C ILE A 17 8.09 4.32 2.16
N LYS A 18 7.24 4.94 2.98
CA LYS A 18 6.05 5.67 2.54
C LYS A 18 6.11 7.12 3.00
N LYS A 19 5.78 8.05 2.11
CA LYS A 19 5.56 9.46 2.44
C LYS A 19 4.19 9.88 1.93
N THR A 20 3.34 10.34 2.83
CA THR A 20 1.99 10.80 2.51
C THR A 20 1.93 12.31 2.67
N TYR A 21 1.41 12.99 1.67
CA TYR A 21 1.18 14.42 1.67
C TYR A 21 -0.33 14.66 1.50
N PRO A 22 -1.04 15.14 2.54
CA PRO A 22 -2.41 15.58 2.39
C PRO A 22 -2.44 16.79 1.44
N LEU A 23 -3.45 16.84 0.57
CA LEU A 23 -3.62 17.93 -0.39
C LEU A 23 -4.92 18.69 -0.14
N HIS A 24 -6.06 18.00 -0.27
CA HIS A 24 -7.37 18.60 -0.05
C HIS A 24 -8.36 17.57 0.46
N ASP A 25 -8.94 17.80 1.64
CA ASP A 25 -9.77 16.79 2.31
C ASP A 25 -11.02 16.37 1.51
N GLU A 26 -11.58 17.27 0.68
CA GLU A 26 -12.72 17.00 -0.20
C GLU A 26 -12.35 16.33 -1.54
N GLY A 27 -11.07 16.04 -1.78
CA GLY A 27 -10.64 15.31 -2.95
C GLY A 27 -11.17 13.87 -2.97
N THR A 28 -11.41 13.34 -4.16
CA THR A 28 -11.97 11.99 -4.37
C THR A 28 -10.96 10.98 -4.91
N LEU A 29 -9.80 11.45 -5.39
CA LEU A 29 -8.75 10.61 -5.96
C LEU A 29 -7.44 10.73 -5.18
N SER A 30 -6.73 9.62 -5.04
CA SER A 30 -5.37 9.55 -4.49
C SER A 30 -4.35 9.34 -5.61
N LEU A 31 -3.25 10.09 -5.57
CA LEU A 31 -2.12 9.93 -6.49
C LEU A 31 -0.99 9.17 -5.79
N ILE A 32 -0.62 7.99 -6.27
CA ILE A 32 0.44 7.18 -5.67
C ILE A 32 1.61 7.07 -6.66
N PHE A 33 2.79 7.53 -6.28
CA PHE A 33 4.02 7.32 -7.04
C PHE A 33 4.82 6.15 -6.48
N MET A 34 4.99 5.10 -7.28
CA MET A 34 5.77 3.93 -6.93
C MET A 34 7.18 4.04 -7.51
N GLN A 35 8.14 4.51 -6.71
CA GLN A 35 9.51 4.82 -7.18
C GLN A 35 10.21 3.61 -7.80
N ALA A 36 10.07 2.43 -7.18
CA ALA A 36 10.68 1.19 -7.70
C ALA A 36 10.18 0.80 -9.10
N TYR A 37 9.01 1.30 -9.50
CA TYR A 37 8.36 1.02 -10.79
C TYR A 37 8.43 2.20 -11.75
N ASN A 38 8.89 3.38 -11.28
CA ASN A 38 8.79 4.63 -11.99
C ASN A 38 7.38 4.87 -12.58
N ALA A 39 6.35 4.59 -11.78
CA ALA A 39 4.95 4.60 -12.23
C ALA A 39 4.05 5.34 -11.24
N PHE A 40 3.01 6.00 -11.79
CA PHE A 40 1.96 6.64 -11.02
C PHE A 40 0.68 5.81 -11.09
N LEU A 41 0.00 5.66 -9.96
CA LEU A 41 -1.37 5.19 -9.87
C LEU A 41 -2.27 6.38 -9.52
N LEU A 42 -3.37 6.51 -10.23
CA LEU A 42 -4.46 7.42 -9.88
C LEU A 42 -5.67 6.56 -9.55
N VAL A 43 -6.06 6.56 -8.27
CA VAL A 43 -7.09 5.65 -7.75
C VAL A 43 -8.15 6.42 -6.99
N ASP A 44 -9.39 5.95 -7.03
CA ASP A 44 -10.43 6.42 -6.12
C ASP A 44 -10.30 5.77 -4.74
N LYS A 45 -11.17 6.16 -3.81
CA LYS A 45 -11.16 5.64 -2.45
C LYS A 45 -11.42 4.13 -2.38
N GLU A 46 -12.31 3.58 -3.21
CA GLU A 46 -12.64 2.15 -3.17
C GLU A 46 -11.44 1.30 -3.62
N MET A 47 -10.78 1.71 -4.71
CA MET A 47 -9.55 1.06 -5.17
C MET A 47 -8.42 1.25 -4.17
N GLU A 48 -8.29 2.42 -3.56
CA GLU A 48 -7.29 2.66 -2.51
C GLU A 48 -7.49 1.72 -1.32
N ASP A 49 -8.72 1.53 -0.87
CA ASP A 49 -9.08 0.64 0.25
C ASP A 49 -9.04 -0.85 -0.13
N SER A 50 -8.85 -1.19 -1.41
CA SER A 50 -8.75 -2.56 -1.87
C SER A 50 -7.56 -3.31 -1.24
N THR A 51 -7.74 -4.61 -1.03
CA THR A 51 -6.70 -5.48 -0.47
C THR A 51 -5.39 -5.41 -1.26
N PHE A 52 -5.47 -5.29 -2.59
CA PHE A 52 -4.28 -5.19 -3.43
C PHE A 52 -3.48 -3.92 -3.12
N ILE A 53 -4.10 -2.73 -3.11
CA ILE A 53 -3.39 -1.48 -2.80
C ILE A 53 -2.87 -1.51 -1.36
N GLN A 54 -3.70 -1.91 -0.40
CA GLN A 54 -3.31 -1.91 1.00
C GLN A 54 -2.15 -2.86 1.28
N LEU A 55 -2.16 -4.09 0.75
CA LEU A 55 -1.09 -5.06 1.03
C LEU A 55 0.13 -4.87 0.12
N PHE A 56 -0.07 -4.73 -1.20
CA PHE A 56 1.04 -4.74 -2.16
C PHE A 56 1.71 -3.38 -2.31
N VAL A 57 0.91 -2.33 -2.53
CA VAL A 57 1.44 -0.99 -2.82
C VAL A 57 1.86 -0.26 -1.55
N LEU A 58 1.06 -0.40 -0.48
CA LEU A 58 1.23 0.33 0.77
C LEU A 58 1.75 -0.52 1.93
N GLU A 59 1.81 -1.85 1.83
CA GLU A 59 2.18 -2.73 2.96
C GLU A 59 1.45 -2.43 4.29
N ASN A 60 0.20 -1.96 4.22
CA ASN A 60 -0.69 -1.74 5.37
C ASN A 60 -1.41 -3.06 5.72
N TYR A 61 -0.66 -4.11 6.03
CA TYR A 61 -1.25 -5.39 6.42
C TYR A 61 -1.64 -5.39 7.90
N ASN A 62 -2.74 -6.08 8.22
CA ASN A 62 -3.14 -6.31 9.61
C ASN A 62 -2.53 -7.65 10.09
N GLU A 63 -1.66 -7.58 11.08
CA GLU A 63 -0.94 -8.73 11.64
C GLU A 63 -1.85 -9.79 12.24
N ASN A 64 -3.09 -9.46 12.62
CA ASN A 64 -4.07 -10.45 13.10
C ASN A 64 -4.57 -11.38 11.98
N TYR A 65 -4.45 -10.96 10.72
CA TYR A 65 -4.93 -11.71 9.56
C TYR A 65 -3.82 -12.17 8.62
N PHE A 66 -2.68 -11.50 8.59
CA PHE A 66 -1.60 -11.78 7.63
C PHE A 66 -0.25 -11.93 8.32
N ILE A 67 0.53 -12.92 7.85
CA ILE A 67 1.94 -13.10 8.20
C ILE A 67 2.77 -12.83 6.94
N PRO A 68 3.63 -11.81 6.92
CA PRO A 68 4.51 -11.56 5.77
C PRO A 68 5.55 -12.68 5.68
N ILE A 69 5.65 -13.31 4.51
CA ILE A 69 6.64 -14.36 4.21
C ILE A 69 7.78 -13.77 3.38
N SER A 70 7.46 -12.89 2.43
CA SER A 70 8.44 -12.16 1.62
C SER A 70 7.86 -10.85 1.14
N LEU A 71 8.60 -9.75 1.30
CA LEU A 71 8.15 -8.40 0.95
C LEU A 71 9.13 -7.73 -0.02
N THR A 72 9.21 -8.20 -1.26
CA THR A 72 10.08 -7.58 -2.28
C THR A 72 9.34 -6.53 -3.10
N PRO A 73 10.03 -5.60 -3.78
CA PRO A 73 9.38 -4.64 -4.66
C PRO A 73 8.46 -5.29 -5.69
N TRP A 74 8.86 -6.44 -6.24
CA TRP A 74 8.19 -7.13 -7.34
C TRP A 74 7.06 -8.06 -6.91
N ALA A 75 7.10 -8.55 -5.67
CA ALA A 75 6.11 -9.46 -5.12
C ALA A 75 6.02 -9.36 -3.60
N LYS A 76 4.80 -9.32 -3.08
CA LYS A 76 4.49 -9.44 -1.65
C LYS A 76 3.75 -10.75 -1.41
N ILE A 77 4.32 -11.61 -0.56
CA ILE A 77 3.78 -12.92 -0.24
C ILE A 77 3.36 -12.91 1.22
N TYR A 78 2.07 -13.14 1.45
CA TYR A 78 1.48 -13.22 2.79
C TYR A 78 0.84 -14.59 2.99
N LYS A 79 1.01 -15.15 4.19
CA LYS A 79 0.20 -16.27 4.68
C LYS A 79 -1.01 -15.73 5.43
N VAL A 80 -2.20 -16.19 5.07
CA VAL A 80 -3.44 -15.84 5.79
C VAL A 80 -3.53 -16.65 7.08
N LYS A 81 -3.79 -15.98 8.20
CA LYS A 81 -4.08 -16.64 9.49
C LYS A 81 -5.48 -17.23 9.42
N LYS A 82 -5.62 -18.51 9.78
CA LYS A 82 -6.95 -19.08 10.04
C LYS A 82 -7.52 -18.37 11.26
N GLN A 83 -8.75 -17.88 11.14
CA GLN A 83 -9.53 -17.56 12.33
C GLN A 83 -9.89 -18.88 12.99
N GLU A 84 -9.46 -19.08 14.23
CA GLU A 84 -9.99 -20.17 15.05
C GLU A 84 -11.49 -19.86 15.23
N ARG A 85 -12.34 -20.69 14.64
CA ARG A 85 -13.77 -20.65 14.95
C ARG A 85 -13.92 -21.36 16.29
N GLU A 86 -14.24 -20.60 17.33
CA GLU A 86 -14.78 -21.14 18.58
C GLU A 86 -16.09 -21.89 18.33
#